data_AF-A0A1U9NJC4-F1
#
_entry.id   AF-A0A1U9NJC4-F1
#
_cell.length_a   1.000
_cell.length_b   1.000
_cell.length_c   1.000
_cell.angle_alpha   90.00
_cell.angle_beta   90.00
_cell.angle_gamma   90.00
#
_symmetry.space_group_name_H-M   'P 1'
#
loop_
_entity.id
_entity.type
_entity.pdbx_description
1 polymer ?
#
loop_
_entity_poly.entity_id
_entity_poly.type
_entity_poly.pdbx_seq_one_letter_code
_entity_poly.pdbx_strand_id
1 'polypeptide(L)' 'MHKFFPTILIFLDICAAAGYVPSGDWRKVVYWLAAATLTTVVTW' A
#
# COMPACT_ATOMS: atom_id res chain seq x y z
N MET A 1 -0.26 -20.49 8.07
CA MET A 1 -0.77 -19.11 8.22
C MET A 1 -0.98 -18.53 6.82
N HIS A 2 -2.23 -18.26 6.43
CA HIS A 2 -2.60 -17.84 5.07
C HIS A 2 -2.08 -16.42 4.77
N LYS A 3 -1.02 -16.31 3.97
CA LYS A 3 -0.47 -15.02 3.47
C LYS A 3 -1.38 -14.31 2.45
N PHE A 4 -2.59 -14.84 2.23
CA PHE A 4 -3.54 -14.37 1.22
C PHE A 4 -4.09 -12.99 1.55
N PHE A 5 -4.47 -12.78 2.81
CA PHE A 5 -5.00 -11.51 3.31
C PHE A 5 -3.99 -10.35 3.22
N PRO A 6 -2.75 -10.47 3.74
CA PRO A 6 -1.79 -9.38 3.64
C PRO A 6 -1.37 -9.07 2.19
N THR A 7 -1.35 -10.06 1.30
CA THR A 7 -1.05 -9.84 -0.12
C THR A 7 -2.09 -8.93 -0.80
N ILE A 8 -3.37 -9.09 -0.47
CA ILE A 8 -4.44 -8.23 -0.99
C ILE A 8 -4.33 -6.81 -0.44
N LEU A 9 -4.00 -6.66 0.85
CA LEU A 9 -3.82 -5.34 1.47
C LEU A 9 -2.67 -4.55 0.81
N ILE A 10 -1.53 -5.20 0.57
CA ILE A 10 -0.39 -4.56 -0.12
C ILE A 10 -0.81 -4.07 -1.51
N PHE A 11 -1.56 -4.88 -2.26
CA PHE A 11 -2.04 -4.50 -3.58
C PHE A 11 -3.01 -3.31 -3.52
N LEU A 12 -3.91 -3.31 -2.53
CA LEU A 12 -4.86 -2.22 -2.28
C LEU A 12 -4.14 -0.91 -1.93
N ASP A 13 -3.10 -0.98 -1.09
CA ASP A 13 -2.29 0.17 -0.69
C ASP A 13 -1.54 0.78 -1.89
N ILE A 14 -1.00 -0.05 -2.78
CA ILE A 14 -0.33 0.41 -4.01
C ILE A 14 -1.35 1.02 -4.98
N CYS A 15 -2.52 0.41 -5.16
CA CYS A 15 -3.60 0.97 -5.98
C CYS A 15 -4.12 2.31 -5.42
N ALA A 16 -4.24 2.43 -4.10
CA ALA A 16 -4.60 3.68 -3.45
C ALA A 16 -3.52 4.74 -3.69
N ALA A 17 -2.24 4.41 -3.50
CA ALA A 17 -1.13 5.30 -3.80
C ALA A 17 -1.16 5.79 -5.26
N ALA A 18 -1.37 4.88 -6.22
CA ALA A 18 -1.50 5.22 -7.64
C ALA A 18 -2.73 6.11 -7.92
N GLY A 19 -3.86 5.88 -7.24
CA GLY A 19 -5.07 6.70 -7.35
C GLY A 19 -4.91 8.13 -6.81
N TYR A 20 -3.97 8.38 -5.90
CA TYR A 20 -3.67 9.72 -5.40
C TYR A 20 -2.69 10.52 -6.26
N VAL A 21 -2.01 9.87 -7.23
CA VAL A 21 -1.07 10.55 -8.15
C VAL A 21 -1.75 11.64 -8.99
N PRO A 22 -2.93 11.40 -9.63
CA PRO A 22 -3.63 12.44 -10.40
C PRO A 22 -4.19 13.57 -9.54
N SER A 23 -4.42 13.31 -8.25
CA SER A 23 -4.97 14.30 -7.32
C SER A 23 -3.94 15.29 -6.79
N GLY A 24 -2.64 15.10 -7.10
CA GLY A 24 -1.54 15.95 -6.61
C GLY A 24 -1.22 15.78 -5.11
N ASP A 25 -1.90 14.87 -4.42
CA ASP A 25 -1.79 14.63 -2.98
C ASP A 25 -0.59 13.72 -2.65
N TRP A 26 0.62 14.22 -2.89
CA TRP A 26 1.87 13.47 -2.65
C TRP A 26 2.03 12.95 -1.22
N ARG A 27 1.48 13.65 -0.22
CA ARG A 27 1.45 13.18 1.19
C ARG A 27 0.71 11.86 1.33
N LYS A 28 -0.42 11.71 0.64
CA LYS A 28 -1.20 10.47 0.67
C LYS A 28 -0.48 9.38 -0.10
N VAL A 29 0.10 9.70 -1.27
CA VAL A 29 0.89 8.73 -2.05
C VAL A 29 1.98 8.08 -1.20
N VAL A 30 2.78 8.89 -0.50
CA VAL A 30 3.86 8.40 0.39
C VAL A 30 3.30 7.63 1.59
N TYR A 31 2.19 8.09 2.18
CA TYR A 31 1.52 7.40 3.28
C TYR A 31 1.08 5.98 2.88
N TRP A 32 0.40 5.85 1.75
CA TRP A 32 -0.07 4.55 1.24
C TRP A 32 1.11 3.64 0.82
N LEU A 33 2.18 4.19 0.25
CA LEU A 33 3.41 3.45 -0.01
C LEU A 33 4.10 2.94 1.27
N ALA A 34 4.12 3.74 2.33
CA ALA A 34 4.66 3.33 3.62
C ALA A 34 3.82 2.20 4.25
N ALA A 35 2.48 2.26 4.14
CA ALA A 35 1.59 1.20 4.58
C ALA A 35 1.82 -0.13 3.81
N ALA A 36 1.97 -0.05 2.48
CA ALA A 36 2.31 -1.21 1.66
C ALA A 36 3.67 -1.81 2.06
N THR A 37 4.66 -0.96 2.35
CA THR A 37 6.01 -1.36 2.75
C THR A 37 6.01 -2.03 4.13
N LEU A 38 5.29 -1.47 5.11
CA LEU A 38 5.17 -2.06 6.43
C LEU A 38 4.51 -3.44 6.36
N THR A 39 3.44 -3.57 5.58
CA THR A 39 2.70 -4.83 5.41
C THR A 39 3.54 -5.88 4.69
N THR A 40 4.37 -5.49 3.71
CA THR A 40 5.32 -6.42 3.05
C THR A 40 6.38 -6.91 4.02
N VAL A 41 7.04 -6.01 4.76
CA VAL A 41 8.13 -6.35 5.71
C VAL A 41 7.65 -7.21 6.88
N VAL A 42 6.43 -6.99 7.38
CA VAL A 42 5.88 -7.80 8.48
C VAL A 42 5.39 -9.18 8.01
N THR A 43 5.09 -9.33 6.71
CA THR A 43 4.56 -10.57 6.14
C THR A 43 5.65 -11.52 5.62
N TRP A 44 6.80 -10.98 5.20
CA TRP A 44 7.89 -11.71 4.55
C TRP A 44 9.23 -11.46 5.24
#